data_AF-A0A128ET66-F1
#
_entry.id   AF-A0A128ET66-F1
#
_cell.length_a   1.000
_cell.length_b   1.000
_cell.length_c   1.000
_cell.angle_alpha   90.00
_cell.angle_beta   90.00
_cell.angle_gamma   90.00
#
_symmetry.space_group_name_H-M   'P 1'
#
loop_
_entity.id
_entity.type
_entity.pdbx_description
1 polymer ?
#
loop_
_entity_poly.entity_id
_entity_poly.type
_entity_poly.pdbx_seq_one_letter_code
_entity_poly.pdbx_strand_id
1 'polypeptide(L)'
;MRSNIARQAIYNSEQTVVAYELLFREGCHDAFPCVESEIATASVLNDLFSEANKSAKQVSDGLPCFVNFCYESLTQGKTFNYPVEDLVVEVLEDCITDASLYTALEHLKTRGYQIAFDDFIPSSDWLPFLRLADYVKIDFRAQTLNQISQFVCKYRKRFDFKLLAEKIETDDEYHAALEMGFDLFQGYQLSKPERIFFSNVA
;
A
#
# COMPACT_ATOMS: atom_id res chain seq x y z
N MET A 1 -16.90 -18.69 6.43
CA MET A 1 -17.05 -17.33 6.97
C MET A 1 -16.86 -16.37 5.79
N ARG A 2 -17.65 -15.31 5.64
CA ARG A 2 -17.35 -14.30 4.61
C ARG A 2 -16.08 -13.57 5.06
N SER A 3 -15.08 -13.45 4.18
CA SER A 3 -13.94 -12.59 4.48
C SER A 3 -14.39 -11.14 4.46
N ASN A 4 -13.82 -10.36 5.37
CA ASN A 4 -13.97 -8.92 5.45
C ASN A 4 -12.84 -8.21 4.68
N ILE A 5 -12.29 -8.85 3.64
CA ILE A 5 -11.18 -8.31 2.85
C ILE A 5 -11.65 -8.03 1.43
N ALA A 6 -11.28 -6.86 0.94
CA ALA A 6 -11.28 -6.53 -0.47
C ALA A 6 -9.85 -6.37 -0.95
N ARG A 7 -9.62 -6.60 -2.25
CA ARG A 7 -8.37 -6.27 -2.93
C ARG A 7 -8.61 -5.26 -4.03
N GLN A 8 -7.63 -4.43 -4.31
CA GLN A 8 -7.63 -3.59 -5.51
C GLN A 8 -6.33 -3.79 -6.27
N ALA A 9 -6.43 -3.93 -7.59
CA ALA A 9 -5.27 -4.17 -8.43
C ALA A 9 -4.43 -2.90 -8.61
N ILE A 10 -3.12 -3.08 -8.54
CA ILE A 10 -2.11 -2.07 -8.88
C ILE A 10 -1.49 -2.45 -10.22
N TYR A 11 -1.56 -1.52 -11.17
CA TYR A 11 -1.12 -1.69 -12.54
C TYR A 11 0.24 -1.07 -12.77
N ASN A 12 1.05 -1.64 -13.66
CA ASN A 12 2.22 -0.95 -14.22
C ASN A 12 1.84 -0.05 -15.41
N SER A 13 2.81 0.64 -16.00
CA SER A 13 2.63 1.50 -17.18
C SER A 13 2.12 0.78 -18.44
N GLU A 14 2.23 -0.55 -18.49
CA GLU A 14 1.76 -1.40 -19.58
C GLU A 14 0.35 -1.96 -19.30
N GLN A 15 -0.34 -1.44 -18.27
CA GLN A 15 -1.66 -1.91 -17.82
C GLN A 15 -1.68 -3.39 -17.42
N THR A 16 -0.55 -3.92 -16.96
CA THR A 16 -0.47 -5.26 -16.37
C THR A 16 -0.57 -5.16 -14.85
N VAL A 17 -1.38 -6.04 -14.24
CA VAL A 17 -1.49 -6.15 -12.78
C VAL A 17 -0.18 -6.70 -12.23
N VAL A 18 0.44 -5.98 -11.29
CA VAL A 18 1.75 -6.34 -10.71
C VAL A 18 1.71 -6.49 -9.18
N ALA A 19 0.67 -5.97 -8.54
CA ALA A 19 0.45 -6.08 -7.11
C ALA A 19 -1.04 -5.90 -6.79
N TYR A 20 -1.41 -6.15 -5.54
CA TYR A 20 -2.72 -5.81 -5.01
C TYR A 20 -2.57 -5.03 -3.70
N GLU A 21 -3.43 -4.05 -3.46
CA GLU A 21 -3.64 -3.49 -2.13
C GLU A 21 -4.78 -4.23 -1.43
N LEU A 22 -4.60 -4.57 -0.16
CA LEU A 22 -5.62 -5.25 0.64
C LEU A 22 -6.30 -4.29 1.60
N LEU A 23 -7.61 -4.23 1.48
CA LEU A 23 -8.48 -3.31 2.20
C LEU A 23 -9.37 -4.10 3.16
N PHE A 24 -9.32 -3.76 4.44
CA PHE A 24 -10.26 -4.32 5.41
C PHE A 24 -11.63 -3.64 5.32
N ARG A 25 -12.71 -4.43 5.26
CA ARG A 25 -14.11 -4.04 5.09
C ARG A 25 -14.98 -4.81 6.08
N GLU A 26 -15.47 -4.17 7.13
CA GLU A 26 -16.38 -4.82 8.09
C GLU A 26 -17.85 -4.64 7.68
N GLY A 27 -18.57 -5.75 7.43
CA GLY A 27 -20.03 -5.76 7.27
C GLY A 27 -20.58 -5.77 5.82
N CYS A 28 -21.91 -5.58 5.70
CA CYS A 28 -22.66 -5.61 4.44
C CYS A 28 -22.74 -4.27 3.69
N HIS A 29 -22.14 -3.20 4.24
CA HIS A 29 -22.10 -1.87 3.63
C HIS A 29 -20.68 -1.58 3.13
N ASP A 30 -20.55 -0.91 1.98
CA ASP A 30 -19.28 -0.52 1.36
C ASP A 30 -18.58 0.65 2.08
N ALA A 31 -18.79 0.79 3.39
CA ALA A 31 -18.16 1.82 4.21
C ALA A 31 -16.78 1.35 4.71
N PHE A 32 -15.81 2.27 4.79
CA PHE A 32 -14.57 2.04 5.51
C PHE A 32 -14.91 1.83 7.00
N PRO A 33 -14.58 0.67 7.59
CA PRO A 33 -14.97 0.38 8.96
C PRO A 33 -14.17 1.22 9.97
N CYS A 34 -14.83 1.65 11.04
CA CYS A 34 -14.21 2.30 12.20
C CYS A 34 -13.63 1.23 13.14
N VAL A 35 -12.70 0.41 12.63
CA VAL A 35 -11.99 -0.61 13.41
C VAL A 35 -10.62 -0.07 13.75
N GLU A 36 -10.12 -0.39 14.96
CA GLU A 36 -8.73 -0.09 15.32
C GLU A 36 -7.81 -0.67 14.26
N SER A 37 -6.99 0.18 13.64
CA SER A 37 -6.12 -0.14 12.50
C SER A 37 -5.33 -1.43 12.70
N GLU A 38 -4.86 -1.66 13.93
CA GLU A 38 -4.14 -2.88 14.32
C GLU A 38 -4.95 -4.18 14.19
N ILE A 39 -6.25 -4.16 14.49
CA ILE A 39 -7.14 -5.32 14.34
C ILE A 39 -7.38 -5.62 12.86
N ALA A 40 -7.57 -4.57 12.06
CA ALA A 40 -7.71 -4.69 10.61
C ALA A 40 -6.46 -5.31 9.97
N THR A 41 -5.28 -4.76 10.28
CA THR A 41 -3.99 -5.29 9.81
C THR A 41 -3.79 -6.74 10.24
N ALA A 42 -4.04 -7.07 11.52
CA ALA A 42 -3.91 -8.44 12.01
C ALA A 42 -4.88 -9.41 11.31
N SER A 43 -6.11 -8.98 11.04
CA SER A 43 -7.08 -9.80 10.29
C SER A 43 -6.62 -10.05 8.85
N VAL A 44 -6.12 -9.02 8.16
CA VAL A 44 -5.61 -9.14 6.80
C VAL A 44 -4.42 -10.10 6.75
N LEU A 45 -3.46 -9.95 7.66
CA LEU A 45 -2.28 -10.80 7.73
C LEU A 45 -2.62 -12.25 8.10
N ASN A 46 -3.56 -12.47 9.02
CA ASN A 46 -4.00 -13.82 9.37
C ASN A 46 -4.71 -14.50 8.19
N ASP A 47 -5.58 -13.80 7.48
CA ASP A 47 -6.25 -14.34 6.30
C ASP A 47 -5.24 -14.64 5.17
N LEU A 48 -4.27 -13.74 4.95
CA LEU A 48 -3.20 -13.92 3.98
C LEU A 48 -2.31 -15.13 4.27
N PHE A 49 -1.81 -15.23 5.51
CA PHE A 49 -0.72 -16.13 5.87
C PHE A 49 -1.13 -17.30 6.78
N SER A 50 -2.43 -17.55 6.97
CA SER A 50 -2.89 -18.75 7.68
C SER A 50 -2.35 -20.03 7.03
N GLU A 51 -2.09 -21.05 7.86
CA GLU A 51 -1.45 -22.34 7.49
C GLU A 51 -2.14 -23.09 6.33
N ALA A 52 -3.32 -22.66 5.91
CA ALA A 52 -4.00 -23.17 4.74
C ALA A 52 -3.27 -22.89 3.41
N ASN A 53 -2.16 -22.10 3.37
CA ASN A 53 -1.14 -21.95 2.30
C ASN A 53 -1.64 -21.73 0.85
N LYS A 54 -2.94 -21.65 0.64
CA LYS A 54 -3.63 -21.38 -0.61
C LYS A 54 -4.19 -19.96 -0.62
N SER A 55 -4.31 -19.30 0.54
CA SER A 55 -4.95 -18.00 0.69
C SER A 55 -4.16 -16.88 0.01
N ALA A 56 -2.86 -16.68 0.27
CA ALA A 56 -2.11 -15.61 -0.38
C ALA A 56 -2.15 -15.70 -1.92
N LYS A 57 -1.84 -16.88 -2.50
CA LYS A 57 -1.97 -17.09 -3.95
C LYS A 57 -3.41 -16.97 -4.48
N GLN A 58 -4.43 -17.29 -3.69
CA GLN A 58 -5.83 -17.08 -4.08
C GLN A 58 -6.28 -15.63 -3.92
N VAL A 59 -5.65 -14.88 -3.01
CA VAL A 59 -5.94 -13.48 -2.69
C VAL A 59 -5.23 -12.56 -3.67
N SER A 60 -4.01 -12.88 -4.08
CA SER A 60 -3.17 -11.97 -4.86
C SER A 60 -2.71 -12.56 -6.18
N ASP A 61 -3.19 -13.74 -6.57
CA ASP A 61 -2.71 -14.47 -7.74
C ASP A 61 -1.20 -14.73 -7.71
N GLY A 62 -0.60 -14.73 -6.51
CA GLY A 62 0.84 -14.86 -6.29
C GLY A 62 1.64 -13.57 -6.51
N LEU A 63 0.97 -12.43 -6.58
CA LEU A 63 1.58 -11.10 -6.64
C LEU A 63 1.75 -10.51 -5.22
N PRO A 64 2.69 -9.58 -5.02
CA PRO A 64 2.86 -8.90 -3.74
C PRO A 64 1.61 -8.13 -3.31
N CYS A 65 1.37 -8.10 -2.00
CA CYS A 65 0.26 -7.39 -1.37
C CYS A 65 0.75 -6.17 -0.59
N PHE A 66 0.15 -5.01 -0.85
CA PHE A 66 0.28 -3.82 -0.03
C PHE A 66 -0.71 -3.94 1.13
N VAL A 67 -0.21 -3.79 2.35
CA VAL A 67 -1.00 -3.91 3.58
C VAL A 67 -0.67 -2.76 4.50
N ASN A 68 -1.70 -2.12 5.04
CA ASN A 68 -1.55 -0.89 5.82
C ASN A 68 -1.13 -1.22 7.25
N PHE A 69 -0.17 -0.45 7.76
CA PHE A 69 0.34 -0.52 9.11
C PHE A 69 0.32 0.87 9.74
N CYS A 70 -0.34 0.98 10.89
CA CYS A 70 -0.27 2.17 11.72
C CYS A 70 1.03 2.24 12.52
N TYR A 71 1.28 3.40 13.11
CA TYR A 71 2.46 3.69 13.91
C TYR A 71 2.69 2.67 15.03
N GLU A 72 1.65 2.31 15.78
CA GLU A 72 1.72 1.36 16.90
C GLU A 72 2.12 -0.03 16.40
N SER A 73 1.54 -0.48 15.28
CA SER A 73 1.84 -1.81 14.71
C SER A 73 3.31 -1.93 14.29
N LEU A 74 3.92 -0.84 13.83
CA LEU A 74 5.32 -0.79 13.39
C LEU A 74 6.27 -0.69 14.58
N THR A 75 5.94 0.15 15.57
CA THR A 75 6.86 0.50 16.67
C THR A 75 6.80 -0.43 17.87
N GLN A 76 5.67 -1.11 18.11
CA GLN A 76 5.50 -2.00 19.26
C GLN A 76 6.14 -3.38 19.09
N GLY A 77 6.90 -3.62 18.01
CA GLY A 77 7.81 -4.75 17.90
C GLY A 77 7.12 -6.12 17.77
N LYS A 78 5.89 -6.16 17.24
CA LYS A 78 5.27 -7.43 16.84
C LYS A 78 6.18 -8.13 15.82
N THR A 79 6.36 -9.45 15.98
CA THR A 79 7.27 -10.21 15.13
C THR A 79 6.71 -10.31 13.71
N PHE A 80 7.21 -9.47 12.81
CA PHE A 80 6.92 -9.58 11.37
C PHE A 80 7.57 -10.84 10.80
N ASN A 81 6.85 -11.95 10.70
CA ASN A 81 7.39 -13.22 10.18
C ASN A 81 6.63 -13.68 8.94
N TYR A 82 6.49 -12.78 7.97
CA TYR A 82 5.81 -13.04 6.71
C TYR A 82 6.84 -13.14 5.57
N PRO A 83 6.55 -13.89 4.49
CA PRO A 83 7.37 -13.90 3.29
C PRO A 83 7.54 -12.47 2.76
N VAL A 84 8.79 -12.04 2.58
CA VAL A 84 9.12 -10.66 2.20
C VAL A 84 8.73 -10.35 0.76
N GLU A 85 8.66 -11.38 -0.08
CA GLU A 85 8.23 -11.33 -1.48
C GLU A 85 6.72 -11.11 -1.64
N ASP A 86 5.92 -11.47 -0.64
CA ASP A 86 4.46 -11.42 -0.70
C ASP A 86 3.88 -10.16 -0.04
N LEU A 87 4.69 -9.40 0.70
CA LEU A 87 4.23 -8.29 1.53
C LEU A 87 5.02 -7.00 1.30
N VAL A 88 4.31 -5.95 0.91
CA VAL A 88 4.76 -4.56 0.96
C VAL A 88 4.12 -3.91 2.19
N VAL A 89 4.96 -3.37 3.07
CA VAL A 89 4.53 -2.68 4.29
C VAL A 89 4.15 -1.26 3.92
N GLU A 90 2.86 -0.95 3.98
CA GLU A 90 2.35 0.39 3.69
C GLU A 90 2.18 1.18 4.99
N VAL A 91 2.94 2.27 5.11
CA VAL A 91 2.94 3.14 6.28
C VAL A 91 1.95 4.28 6.03
N LEU A 92 0.96 4.39 6.90
CA LEU A 92 -0.08 5.42 6.82
C LEU A 92 0.48 6.84 7.01
N GLU A 93 -0.15 7.81 6.36
CA GLU A 93 0.24 9.22 6.34
C GLU A 93 0.10 9.91 7.71
N ASP A 94 -0.76 9.38 8.58
CA ASP A 94 -1.03 9.88 9.93
C ASP A 94 -0.01 9.40 10.98
N CYS A 95 0.95 8.55 10.58
CA CYS A 95 1.99 8.05 11.48
C CYS A 95 2.89 9.19 11.99
N ILE A 96 3.23 9.11 13.29
CA ILE A 96 4.16 10.05 13.92
C ILE A 96 5.57 9.80 13.36
N THR A 97 6.19 10.84 12.81
CA THR A 97 7.55 10.78 12.24
C THR A 97 8.60 11.02 13.32
N ASP A 98 8.94 9.96 14.06
CA ASP A 98 9.95 10.01 15.12
C ASP A 98 11.09 8.97 14.92
N ALA A 99 12.03 8.96 15.86
CA ALA A 99 13.14 8.01 15.83
C ALA A 99 12.67 6.55 15.97
N SER A 100 11.58 6.30 16.70
CA SER A 100 11.02 4.97 16.93
C SER A 100 10.51 4.36 15.63
N LEU A 101 9.69 5.12 14.87
CA LEU A 101 9.22 4.71 13.56
C LEU A 101 10.39 4.50 12.61
N TYR A 102 11.34 5.43 12.57
CA TYR A 102 12.50 5.33 11.70
C TYR A 102 13.30 4.05 11.95
N THR A 103 13.59 3.74 13.22
CA THR A 103 14.29 2.50 13.61
C THR A 103 13.49 1.24 13.25
N ALA A 104 12.16 1.27 13.41
CA ALA A 104 11.31 0.15 13.03
C ALA A 104 11.36 -0.11 11.52
N LEU A 105 11.24 0.94 10.70
CA LEU A 105 11.31 0.85 9.24
C LEU A 105 12.70 0.43 8.76
N GLU A 106 13.77 0.96 9.36
CA GLU A 106 15.14 0.53 9.05
C GLU A 106 15.32 -0.97 9.36
N HIS A 107 14.81 -1.45 10.49
CA HIS A 107 14.83 -2.87 10.83
C HIS A 107 14.06 -3.72 9.79
N LEU A 108 12.87 -3.29 9.35
CA LEU A 108 12.14 -3.98 8.28
C LEU A 108 12.94 -4.03 6.97
N LYS A 109 13.61 -2.93 6.59
CA LYS A 109 14.50 -2.90 5.41
C LYS A 109 15.66 -3.87 5.54
N THR A 110 16.31 -3.95 6.70
CA THR A 110 17.40 -4.93 6.92
C THR A 110 16.95 -6.39 6.82
N ARG A 111 15.66 -6.64 7.04
CA ARG A 111 15.04 -7.97 6.90
C ARG A 111 14.55 -8.26 5.49
N GLY A 112 14.65 -7.31 4.56
CA GLY A 112 14.29 -7.47 3.15
C GLY A 112 12.87 -7.08 2.78
N TYR A 113 12.08 -6.52 3.71
CA TYR A 113 10.75 -6.02 3.38
C TYR A 113 10.82 -4.77 2.50
N GLN A 114 9.82 -4.63 1.63
CA GLN A 114 9.58 -3.39 0.90
C GLN A 114 8.65 -2.47 1.69
N ILE A 115 8.84 -1.16 1.57
CA ILE A 115 8.08 -0.13 2.27
C ILE A 115 7.41 0.80 1.26
N ALA A 116 6.12 1.05 1.46
CA ALA A 116 5.34 2.07 0.79
C ALA A 116 4.95 3.18 1.77
N PHE A 117 4.98 4.44 1.34
CA PHE A 117 4.34 5.54 2.07
C PHE A 117 3.01 5.89 1.40
N ASP A 118 1.93 5.81 2.18
CA ASP A 118 0.57 6.07 1.73
C ASP A 118 0.24 7.57 1.69
N ASP A 119 -0.66 7.97 0.80
CA ASP A 119 -1.18 9.35 0.62
C ASP A 119 -0.11 10.45 0.86
N PHE A 120 1.11 10.27 0.30
CA PHE A 120 2.29 10.98 0.75
C PHE A 120 2.26 12.48 0.41
N ILE A 121 2.39 13.30 1.46
CA ILE A 121 2.57 14.75 1.35
C ILE A 121 3.94 15.13 1.92
N PRO A 122 4.84 15.74 1.12
CA PRO A 122 6.19 16.08 1.56
C PRO A 122 6.17 17.09 2.71
N SER A 123 6.77 16.72 3.84
CA SER A 123 7.10 17.61 4.96
C SER A 123 8.58 17.50 5.31
N SER A 124 9.11 18.46 6.09
CA SER A 124 10.48 18.38 6.61
C SER A 124 10.76 17.09 7.36
N ASP A 125 9.75 16.59 8.07
CA ASP A 125 9.86 15.47 9.00
C ASP A 125 9.83 14.14 8.26
N TRP A 126 9.15 14.08 7.12
CA TRP A 126 9.12 12.91 6.23
C TRP A 126 10.35 12.81 5.31
N LEU A 127 11.12 13.89 5.09
CA LEU A 127 12.26 13.84 4.17
C LEU A 127 13.32 12.77 4.50
N PRO A 128 13.72 12.58 5.77
CA PRO A 128 14.66 11.52 6.13
C PRO A 128 14.11 10.13 5.83
N PHE A 129 12.79 9.94 5.88
CA PHE A 129 12.13 8.66 5.67
C PHE A 129 12.11 8.23 4.20
N LEU A 130 12.15 9.17 3.24
CA LEU A 130 12.16 8.87 1.80
C LEU A 130 13.31 7.95 1.35
N ARG A 131 14.41 7.88 2.11
CA ARG A 131 15.52 6.94 1.83
C ARG A 131 15.18 5.48 2.13
N LEU A 132 14.12 5.24 2.91
CA LEU A 132 13.63 3.92 3.29
C LEU A 132 12.49 3.44 2.37
N ALA A 133 11.93 4.33 1.54
CA ALA A 133 10.81 4.01 0.65
C ALA A 133 11.27 3.16 -0.54
N ASP A 134 10.51 2.12 -0.85
CA ASP A 134 10.52 1.46 -2.15
C ASP A 134 9.40 1.99 -3.04
N TYR A 135 8.29 2.42 -2.43
CA TYR A 135 7.14 3.01 -3.10
C TYR A 135 6.70 4.29 -2.40
N VAL A 136 6.32 5.30 -3.18
CA VAL A 136 5.64 6.50 -2.68
C VAL A 136 4.32 6.63 -3.42
N LYS A 137 3.22 6.55 -2.67
CA LYS A 137 1.87 6.64 -3.19
C LYS A 137 1.41 8.11 -3.15
N ILE A 138 0.81 8.58 -4.23
CA ILE A 138 0.37 9.97 -4.39
C ILE A 138 -1.10 9.99 -4.80
N ASP A 139 -1.94 10.54 -3.94
CA ASP A 139 -3.36 10.77 -4.21
C ASP A 139 -3.57 11.96 -5.16
N PHE A 140 -4.12 11.67 -6.35
CA PHE A 140 -4.46 12.64 -7.39
C PHE A 140 -5.70 13.49 -7.07
N ARG A 141 -6.41 13.21 -5.98
CA ARG A 141 -7.56 13.97 -5.45
C ARG A 141 -7.13 14.90 -4.31
N ALA A 142 -6.14 14.51 -3.53
CA ALA A 142 -5.63 15.32 -2.42
C ALA A 142 -4.71 16.46 -2.89
N GLN A 143 -4.08 16.34 -4.07
CA GLN A 143 -3.07 17.28 -4.56
C GLN A 143 -3.38 17.74 -5.98
N THR A 144 -3.04 18.99 -6.30
CA THR A 144 -3.12 19.50 -7.68
C THR A 144 -1.99 18.93 -8.54
N LEU A 145 -2.21 18.80 -9.85
CA LEU A 145 -1.18 18.32 -10.79
C LEU A 145 0.14 19.12 -10.72
N ASN A 146 0.07 20.42 -10.42
CA ASN A 146 1.27 21.26 -10.23
C ASN A 146 2.05 20.85 -8.98
N GLN A 147 1.37 20.60 -7.85
CA GLN A 147 2.03 20.13 -6.62
C GLN A 147 2.67 18.76 -6.84
N ILE A 148 1.97 17.84 -7.50
CA ILE A 148 2.48 16.51 -7.84
C ILE A 148 3.72 16.63 -8.75
N SER A 149 3.65 17.42 -9.81
CA SER A 149 4.78 17.64 -10.72
C SER A 149 6.01 18.22 -10.00
N GLN A 150 5.80 19.16 -9.09
CA GLN A 150 6.88 19.73 -8.27
C GLN A 150 7.51 18.68 -7.34
N PHE A 151 6.69 17.82 -6.74
CA PHE A 151 7.18 16.69 -5.93
C PHE A 151 8.07 15.76 -6.78
N VAL A 152 7.53 15.27 -7.90
CA VAL A 152 8.24 14.36 -8.82
C VAL A 152 9.59 14.95 -9.23
N CYS A 153 9.59 16.20 -9.72
CA CYS A 153 10.79 16.88 -10.18
C CYS A 153 11.85 17.02 -9.08
N LYS A 154 11.41 17.27 -7.84
CA LYS A 154 12.29 17.53 -6.70
C LYS A 154 12.93 16.26 -6.14
N TYR A 155 12.18 15.16 -6.06
CA TYR A 155 12.59 13.99 -5.27
C TYR A 155 12.93 12.74 -6.10
N ARG A 156 12.34 12.53 -7.27
CA ARG A 156 12.55 11.30 -8.08
C ARG A 156 14.00 11.07 -8.50
N LYS A 157 14.80 12.14 -8.66
CA LYS A 157 16.24 12.04 -8.99
C LYS A 157 17.14 11.82 -7.77
N ARG A 158 16.61 11.98 -6.55
CA ARG A 158 17.38 11.96 -5.30
C ARG A 158 17.23 10.66 -4.53
N PHE A 159 16.15 9.94 -4.77
CA PHE A 159 15.79 8.71 -4.07
C PHE A 159 15.36 7.65 -5.08
N ASP A 160 15.59 6.39 -4.74
CA ASP A 160 15.29 5.24 -5.58
C ASP A 160 14.00 4.57 -5.11
N PHE A 161 12.88 5.24 -5.34
CA PHE A 161 11.54 4.71 -5.09
C PHE A 161 10.73 4.72 -6.37
N LYS A 162 9.76 3.80 -6.47
CA LYS A 162 8.71 3.82 -7.48
C LYS A 162 7.59 4.75 -7.06
N LEU A 163 7.01 5.47 -8.01
CA LEU A 163 5.85 6.30 -7.82
C LEU A 163 4.58 5.53 -8.16
N LEU A 164 3.62 5.54 -7.25
CA LEU A 164 2.30 4.95 -7.42
C LEU A 164 1.26 6.07 -7.43
N ALA A 165 0.53 6.19 -8.54
CA ALA A 165 -0.54 7.16 -8.70
C ALA A 165 -1.85 6.57 -8.20
N GLU A 166 -2.47 7.20 -7.21
CA GLU A 166 -3.69 6.71 -6.59
C GLU A 166 -4.92 7.56 -6.89
N LYS A 167 -6.08 6.92 -6.73
CA LYS A 167 -7.40 7.52 -6.94
C LYS A 167 -7.52 8.16 -8.33
N ILE A 168 -6.93 7.48 -9.32
CA ILE A 168 -7.07 7.80 -10.75
C ILE A 168 -8.49 7.42 -11.21
N GLU A 169 -9.27 8.42 -11.60
CA GLU A 169 -10.69 8.28 -11.95
C GLU A 169 -10.99 8.60 -13.41
N THR A 170 -10.04 9.22 -14.12
CA THR A 170 -10.19 9.56 -15.53
C THR A 170 -8.98 9.13 -16.37
N ASP A 171 -9.21 8.95 -17.67
CA ASP A 171 -8.14 8.65 -18.64
C ASP A 171 -7.11 9.79 -18.72
N ASP A 172 -7.57 11.04 -18.61
CA ASP A 172 -6.70 12.23 -18.61
C ASP A 172 -5.73 12.23 -17.42
N GLU A 173 -6.18 11.81 -16.23
CA GLU A 173 -5.32 11.66 -15.05
C GLU A 173 -4.31 10.54 -15.21
N TYR A 174 -4.73 9.40 -15.77
CA TYR A 174 -3.84 8.28 -16.06
C TYR A 174 -2.73 8.70 -17.03
N HIS A 175 -3.09 9.40 -18.11
CA HIS A 175 -2.13 9.94 -19.07
C HIS A 175 -1.21 11.00 -18.46
N ALA A 176 -1.74 11.92 -17.64
CA ALA A 176 -0.92 12.90 -16.93
C ALA A 176 0.09 12.22 -15.98
N ALA A 177 -0.32 11.18 -15.26
CA ALA A 177 0.55 10.41 -14.39
C ALA A 177 1.66 9.69 -15.18
N LEU A 178 1.33 9.08 -16.32
CA LEU A 178 2.31 8.47 -17.23
C LEU A 178 3.35 9.50 -17.72
N GLU A 179 2.90 10.68 -18.16
CA GLU A 179 3.79 11.74 -18.65
C GLU A 179 4.70 12.30 -17.53
N MET A 180 4.20 12.35 -16.29
CA MET A 180 5.01 12.69 -15.12
C MET A 180 6.00 11.59 -14.73
N GLY A 181 5.89 10.40 -15.34
CA GLY A 181 6.79 9.28 -15.10
C GLY A 181 6.42 8.46 -13.86
N PHE A 182 5.14 8.36 -13.52
CA PHE A 182 4.70 7.38 -12.53
C PHE A 182 4.95 5.95 -13.03
N ASP A 183 5.28 5.05 -12.10
CA ASP A 183 5.64 3.66 -12.41
C ASP A 183 4.44 2.73 -12.26
N LEU A 184 3.58 3.03 -11.28
CA LEU A 184 2.43 2.23 -10.88
C LEU A 184 1.17 3.10 -10.80
N PHE A 185 0.01 2.46 -10.98
CA PHE A 185 -1.27 3.13 -11.10
C PHE A 185 -2.38 2.34 -10.41
N GLN A 186 -3.23 3.05 -9.69
CA GLN A 186 -4.39 2.50 -8.99
C GLN A 186 -5.52 3.53 -8.97
N GLY A 187 -6.75 3.06 -9.18
CA GLY A 187 -7.92 3.92 -9.17
C GLY A 187 -9.09 3.32 -9.93
N TYR A 188 -10.27 3.92 -9.77
CA TYR A 188 -11.53 3.39 -10.33
C TYR A 188 -11.57 3.40 -11.85
N GLN A 189 -10.73 4.21 -12.51
CA GLN A 189 -10.55 4.14 -13.97
C GLN A 189 -9.96 2.81 -14.42
N LEU A 190 -9.14 2.17 -13.58
CA LEU A 190 -8.44 0.92 -13.88
C LEU A 190 -9.17 -0.29 -13.32
N SER A 191 -9.45 -0.26 -12.01
CA SER A 191 -10.19 -1.31 -11.32
C SER A 191 -10.86 -0.77 -10.05
N LYS A 192 -12.00 -1.35 -9.69
CA LYS A 192 -12.64 -1.10 -8.40
C LYS A 192 -12.24 -2.19 -7.40
N PRO A 193 -12.23 -1.89 -6.09
CA PRO A 193 -12.03 -2.90 -5.06
C PRO A 193 -13.01 -4.07 -5.20
N GLU A 194 -12.47 -5.28 -5.11
CA GLU A 194 -13.16 -6.56 -5.24
C GLU A 194 -13.16 -7.26 -3.88
N ARG A 195 -14.34 -7.70 -3.39
CA ARG A 195 -14.40 -8.53 -2.18
C ARG A 195 -13.86 -9.92 -2.47
N ILE A 196 -13.04 -10.43 -1.55
CA ILE A 196 -12.50 -11.79 -1.63
C ILE A 196 -13.45 -12.75 -0.93
N PHE A 197 -13.76 -13.85 -1.58
CA PHE A 197 -14.56 -14.92 -0.99
C PHE A 197 -13.69 -16.16 -0.78
N PHE A 198 -13.35 -16.46 0.47
CA PHE A 198 -12.77 -17.76 0.80
C PHE A 198 -13.88 -18.82 0.73
N SER A 199 -13.83 -19.67 -0.30
CA SER A 199 -14.56 -20.94 -0.25
C SER A 199 -13.82 -21.86 0.72
N ASN A 200 -14.40 -22.13 1.89
CA ASN A 200 -13.97 -23.26 2.70
C ASN A 200 -14.13 -24.51 1.83
N VAL A 201 -13.03 -25.09 1.36
CA VAL A 201 -13.04 -26.47 0.90
C VAL A 201 -13.20 -27.30 2.17
N ALA A 202 -14.40 -27.85 2.36
CA ALA A 202 -14.74 -28.76 3.43
C ALA A 202 -13.93 -30.06 3.34
#